data_AF-A0A8T5LH43-F1
#
_entry.id   AF-A0A8T5LH43-F1
#
_cell.length_a   1.000
_cell.length_b   1.000
_cell.length_c   1.000
_cell.angle_alpha   90.00
_cell.angle_beta   90.00
_cell.angle_gamma   90.00
#
_symmetry.space_group_name_H-M   'P 1'
#
loop_
_entity.id
_entity.type
_entity.pdbx_description
1 polymer ?
#
loop_
_entity_poly.entity_id
_entity_poly.type
_entity_poly.pdbx_seq_one_letter_code
_entity_poly.pdbx_strand_id
1 'polypeptide(L)'
;MTKLWRCEICGDPYIGDASPANCPFCGAKGKHIKEFKDAKVTFDVNLNEKDKKNAEEALMTEVKAASLYFCAANKTDDDEGKILFKALGKIETEHASVFKKILKLSTIPTADEPCF
;
A
#
# COMPACT_ATOMS: atom_id res chain seq x y z
N MET A 1 -15.36 22.16 8.85
CA MET A 1 -16.40 21.12 8.81
C MET A 1 -15.72 19.91 8.24
N THR A 2 -15.60 18.87 9.04
CA THR A 2 -14.83 17.67 8.71
C THR A 2 -15.46 16.92 7.55
N LYS A 3 -14.66 16.53 6.56
CA LYS A 3 -15.07 15.79 5.38
C LYS A 3 -14.39 14.43 5.31
N LEU A 4 -15.02 13.50 4.60
CA LEU A 4 -14.41 12.25 4.19
C LEU A 4 -13.83 12.44 2.79
N TRP A 5 -12.53 12.27 2.68
CA TRP A 5 -11.77 12.24 1.44
C TRP A 5 -11.41 10.80 1.10
N ARG A 6 -11.17 10.53 -0.17
CA ARG A 6 -10.79 9.20 -0.64
C ARG A 6 -9.76 9.31 -1.74
N CYS A 7 -8.70 8.51 -1.64
CA CYS A 7 -7.71 8.41 -2.70
C CYS A 7 -8.22 7.48 -3.81
N GLU A 8 -8.22 7.96 -5.06
CA GLU A 8 -8.61 7.20 -6.25
C GLU A 8 -7.55 6.17 -6.66
N ILE A 9 -6.34 6.22 -6.10
CA ILE A 9 -5.24 5.28 -6.38
C ILE A 9 -5.30 4.05 -5.46
N CYS A 10 -5.23 4.23 -4.14
CA CYS A 10 -5.23 3.09 -3.19
C CYS A 10 -6.63 2.75 -2.64
N GLY A 11 -7.57 3.68 -2.77
CA GLY A 11 -8.95 3.53 -2.30
C GLY A 11 -9.18 3.93 -0.84
N ASP A 12 -8.14 4.31 -0.10
CA ASP A 12 -8.23 4.56 1.34
C ASP A 12 -8.90 5.89 1.71
N PRO A 13 -9.62 5.90 2.85
CA PRO A 13 -10.28 7.08 3.36
C PRO A 13 -9.32 7.98 4.15
N TYR A 14 -9.50 9.29 4.04
CA TYR A 14 -8.86 10.28 4.89
C TYR A 14 -9.93 11.22 5.48
N ILE A 15 -9.87 11.47 6.79
CA ILE A 15 -10.83 12.34 7.49
C ILE A 15 -10.13 13.65 7.82
N GLY A 16 -10.67 14.78 7.37
CA GLY A 16 -10.09 16.09 7.62
C GLY A 16 -10.92 17.25 7.07
N ASP A 17 -10.65 18.46 7.57
CA ASP A 17 -11.32 19.69 7.08
C ASP A 17 -10.95 20.04 5.64
N ALA A 18 -9.76 19.61 5.17
CA ALA A 18 -9.28 19.79 3.81
C ALA A 18 -8.62 18.51 3.27
N SER A 19 -8.50 18.41 1.95
CA SER A 19 -7.76 17.32 1.29
C SER A 19 -6.27 17.42 1.62
N PRO A 20 -5.57 16.31 1.90
CA PRO A 20 -4.14 16.33 2.14
C PRO A 20 -3.36 16.58 0.83
N ALA A 21 -2.14 17.11 0.94
CA ALA A 21 -1.29 17.40 -0.21
C ALA A 21 -0.94 16.13 -1.00
N ASN A 22 -0.66 15.04 -0.27
CA ASN A 22 -0.44 13.69 -0.79
C ASN A 22 -1.25 12.70 0.05
N CYS A 23 -1.56 11.54 -0.53
CA CYS A 23 -2.22 10.46 0.17
C CYS A 23 -1.29 9.96 1.30
N PRO A 24 -1.73 9.95 2.57
CA PRO A 24 -0.89 9.52 3.68
C PRO A 24 -0.66 8.00 3.71
N PHE A 25 -1.38 7.24 2.88
CA PHE A 25 -1.29 5.78 2.83
C PHE A 25 -0.36 5.29 1.71
N CYS A 26 -0.49 5.84 0.50
CA CYS A 26 0.30 5.40 -0.67
C CYS A 26 1.16 6.50 -1.32
N GLY A 27 1.17 7.72 -0.78
CA GLY A 27 1.97 8.83 -1.33
C GLY A 27 1.44 9.46 -2.62
N ALA A 28 0.32 8.99 -3.17
CA ALA A 28 -0.28 9.56 -4.39
C ALA A 28 -0.54 11.07 -4.26
N LYS A 29 -0.26 11.82 -5.33
CA LYS A 29 -0.45 13.28 -5.35
C LYS A 29 -1.91 13.67 -5.10
N GLY A 30 -2.14 14.77 -4.40
CA GLY A 30 -3.47 15.26 -3.99
C GLY A 30 -4.50 15.42 -5.11
N LYS A 31 -4.07 15.53 -6.37
CA LYS A 31 -4.97 15.51 -7.54
C LYS A 31 -5.86 14.25 -7.63
N HIS A 32 -5.37 13.13 -7.08
CA HIS A 32 -6.07 11.84 -7.01
C HIS A 32 -6.90 11.69 -5.73
N ILE A 33 -7.01 12.73 -4.92
CA ILE A 33 -7.77 12.68 -3.67
C ILE A 33 -8.99 13.56 -3.85
N LYS A 34 -10.16 12.94 -3.76
CA LYS A 34 -11.46 13.58 -3.95
C LYS A 34 -12.27 13.47 -2.69
N GLU A 35 -13.24 14.37 -2.52
CA GLU A 35 -14.27 14.17 -1.50
C GLU A 35 -14.99 12.85 -1.81
N PHE A 36 -15.42 12.11 -0.78
CA PHE A 36 -15.89 10.73 -0.93
C PHE A 36 -17.01 10.58 -1.96
N LYS A 37 -17.93 11.56 -2.02
CA LYS A 37 -19.05 11.58 -2.98
C LYS A 37 -18.61 11.67 -4.46
N ASP A 38 -17.43 12.22 -4.71
CA ASP A 38 -16.90 12.47 -6.05
C ASP A 38 -15.82 11.44 -6.45
N ALA A 39 -15.26 10.73 -5.48
CA ALA A 39 -14.18 9.78 -5.69
C ALA A 39 -14.63 8.54 -6.46
N LYS A 40 -13.93 8.23 -7.56
CA LYS A 40 -14.15 7.01 -8.35
C LYS A 40 -12.94 6.09 -8.18
N VAL A 41 -13.12 5.06 -7.36
CA VAL A 41 -12.08 4.04 -7.13
C VAL A 41 -12.40 2.81 -7.95
N THR A 42 -11.45 2.36 -8.76
CA THR A 42 -11.53 1.08 -9.44
C THR A 42 -10.15 0.44 -9.49
N PHE A 43 -10.11 -0.89 -9.34
CA PHE A 43 -8.93 -1.71 -9.55
C PHE A 43 -9.08 -2.60 -10.78
N ASP A 44 -10.14 -2.38 -11.57
CA ASP A 44 -10.35 -3.06 -12.85
C ASP A 44 -9.43 -2.46 -13.91
N VAL A 45 -8.21 -2.99 -13.96
CA VAL A 45 -7.21 -2.67 -14.97
C VAL A 45 -7.21 -3.79 -16.02
N ASN A 46 -7.19 -3.44 -17.31
CA ASN A 46 -6.99 -4.42 -18.35
C ASN A 46 -5.50 -4.80 -18.41
N LEU A 47 -5.17 -6.03 -18.01
CA LEU A 47 -3.81 -6.54 -17.99
C LEU A 47 -3.63 -7.53 -19.15
N ASN A 48 -2.68 -7.25 -20.05
CA ASN A 48 -2.17 -8.30 -20.94
C ASN A 48 -1.31 -9.29 -20.14
N GLU A 49 -0.84 -10.36 -20.80
CA GLU A 49 -0.03 -11.40 -20.15
C GLU A 49 1.23 -10.85 -19.46
N LYS A 50 1.91 -9.88 -20.10
CA LYS A 50 3.11 -9.25 -19.56
C LYS A 50 2.78 -8.38 -18.34
N ASP A 51 1.74 -7.57 -18.41
CA ASP A 51 1.34 -6.68 -17.32
C ASP A 51 0.85 -7.47 -16.11
N LYS A 52 0.13 -8.58 -16.35
CA LYS A 52 -0.28 -9.50 -15.29
C LYS A 52 0.93 -10.10 -14.59
N LYS A 53 1.91 -10.62 -15.36
CA LYS A 53 3.14 -11.17 -14.79
C LYS A 53 3.91 -10.12 -13.97
N ASN A 54 4.03 -8.89 -14.50
CA ASN A 54 4.69 -7.81 -13.77
C ASN A 54 3.96 -7.47 -12.47
N ALA A 55 2.63 -7.47 -12.46
CA ALA A 55 1.84 -7.22 -11.25
C ALA A 55 1.98 -8.36 -10.22
N GLU A 56 2.08 -9.62 -10.66
CA GLU A 56 2.35 -10.77 -9.78
C GLU A 56 3.76 -10.70 -9.17
N GLU A 57 4.77 -10.35 -9.97
CA GLU A 57 6.14 -10.14 -9.51
C GLU A 57 6.26 -8.95 -8.55
N ALA A 58 5.56 -7.85 -8.84
CA ALA A 58 5.49 -6.69 -7.95
C ALA A 58 4.82 -7.06 -6.63
N LEU A 59 3.67 -7.75 -6.66
CA LEU A 59 3.02 -8.26 -5.43
C LEU A 59 3.98 -9.07 -4.56
N MET A 60 4.71 -10.01 -5.16
CA MET A 60 5.67 -10.82 -4.40
C MET A 60 6.86 -10.01 -3.88
N THR A 61 7.28 -8.98 -4.61
CA THR A 61 8.32 -8.06 -4.17
C THR A 61 7.89 -7.31 -2.91
N GLU A 62 6.67 -6.74 -2.92
CA GLU A 62 6.11 -6.02 -1.76
C GLU A 62 5.93 -6.94 -0.56
N VAL A 63 5.44 -8.17 -0.77
CA VAL A 63 5.25 -9.16 0.30
C VAL A 63 6.59 -9.56 0.94
N LYS A 64 7.64 -9.78 0.14
CA LYS A 64 8.98 -10.08 0.66
C LYS A 64 9.58 -8.89 1.40
N ALA A 65 9.44 -7.68 0.86
CA ALA A 65 9.92 -6.47 1.51
C ALA A 65 9.20 -6.24 2.85
N ALA A 66 7.88 -6.44 2.91
CA ALA A 66 7.12 -6.38 4.16
C ALA A 66 7.65 -7.40 5.19
N SER A 67 7.84 -8.66 4.79
CA SER A 67 8.41 -9.71 5.65
C SER A 67 9.80 -9.33 6.18
N LEU A 68 10.68 -8.88 5.28
CA LEU A 68 12.05 -8.46 5.61
C LEU A 68 12.04 -7.35 6.66
N TYR A 69 11.24 -6.29 6.45
CA TYR A 69 11.19 -5.15 7.36
C TYR A 69 10.55 -5.52 8.70
N PHE A 70 9.49 -6.32 8.73
CA PHE A 70 8.93 -6.79 10.00
C PHE A 70 9.91 -7.68 10.77
N CYS A 71 10.66 -8.54 10.08
CA CYS A 71 11.74 -9.30 10.69
C CYS A 71 12.82 -8.37 11.27
N ALA A 72 13.31 -7.41 10.48
CA ALA A 72 14.34 -6.46 10.90
C ALA A 72 13.90 -5.65 12.13
N ALA A 73 12.66 -5.17 12.15
CA ALA A 73 12.08 -4.47 13.28
C ALA A 73 12.03 -5.31 14.57
N ASN A 74 11.87 -6.64 14.44
CA ASN A 74 11.84 -7.53 15.59
C ASN A 74 13.23 -7.90 16.10
N LYS A 75 14.27 -7.82 15.26
CA LYS A 75 15.65 -8.17 15.63
C LYS A 75 16.52 -6.99 16.06
N THR A 76 16.27 -5.78 15.55
CA THR A 76 17.08 -4.60 15.88
C THR A 76 16.92 -4.19 17.35
N ASP A 77 18.02 -3.76 17.95
CA ASP A 77 18.13 -3.16 19.28
C ASP A 77 18.07 -1.62 19.26
N ASP A 78 18.07 -1.01 18.07
CA ASP A 78 17.92 0.43 17.88
C ASP A 78 16.43 0.84 17.85
N ASP A 79 16.04 1.73 18.77
CA ASP A 79 14.64 2.14 18.93
C ASP A 79 14.10 2.91 17.71
N GLU A 80 14.92 3.77 17.09
CA GLU A 80 14.54 4.51 15.88
C GLU A 80 14.37 3.54 14.70
N GLY A 81 15.33 2.65 14.49
CA GLY A 81 15.34 1.60 13.48
C GLY A 81 14.13 0.68 13.60
N LYS A 82 13.74 0.32 14.83
CA LYS A 82 12.53 -0.48 15.08
C LYS A 82 11.26 0.21 14.59
N ILE A 83 11.13 1.51 14.84
CA ILE A 83 9.98 2.29 14.38
C ILE A 83 10.01 2.43 12.86
N LEU A 84 11.19 2.74 12.30
CA LEU A 84 11.39 2.88 10.86
C LEU A 84 11.02 1.60 10.11
N PHE A 85 11.57 0.46 10.49
CA PHE A 85 11.28 -0.81 9.83
C PHE A 85 9.81 -1.23 9.97
N LYS A 86 9.16 -0.96 11.12
CA LYS A 86 7.71 -1.17 11.24
C LYS A 86 6.91 -0.29 10.29
N ALA A 87 7.33 0.96 10.10
CA ALA A 87 6.67 1.88 9.18
C ALA A 87 6.83 1.40 7.73
N LEU A 88 8.05 1.02 7.33
CA LEU A 88 8.32 0.46 6.01
C LEU A 88 7.52 -0.83 5.75
N GLY A 89 7.53 -1.78 6.68
CA GLY A 89 6.76 -3.02 6.53
C GLY A 89 5.25 -2.80 6.34
N LYS A 90 4.69 -1.77 7.00
CA LYS A 90 3.29 -1.36 6.79
C LYS A 90 3.07 -0.76 5.40
N ILE A 91 3.97 0.08 4.93
CA ILE A 91 3.90 0.68 3.58
C ILE A 91 3.88 -0.42 2.51
N GLU A 92 4.79 -1.39 2.59
CA GLU A 92 4.82 -2.47 1.59
C GLU A 92 3.59 -3.39 1.69
N THR A 93 2.98 -3.51 2.87
CA THR A 93 1.69 -4.19 3.03
C THR A 93 0.56 -3.47 2.31
N GLU A 94 0.53 -2.12 2.34
CA GLU A 94 -0.44 -1.34 1.58
C GLU A 94 -0.22 -1.46 0.06
N HIS A 95 1.03 -1.50 -0.39
CA HIS A 95 1.35 -1.77 -1.80
C HIS A 95 0.87 -3.16 -2.24
N ALA A 96 1.15 -4.20 -1.45
CA ALA A 96 0.66 -5.55 -1.68
C ALA A 96 -0.88 -5.62 -1.74
N SER A 97 -1.58 -4.84 -0.89
CA SER A 97 -3.04 -4.72 -0.90
C SER A 97 -3.58 -4.14 -2.21
N VAL A 98 -2.89 -3.15 -2.81
CA VAL A 98 -3.25 -2.61 -4.13
C VAL A 98 -3.08 -3.68 -5.21
N PHE A 99 -1.95 -4.37 -5.26
CA PHE A 99 -1.73 -5.43 -6.26
C PHE A 99 -2.71 -6.60 -6.11
N LYS A 100 -3.05 -6.99 -4.88
CA LYS A 100 -4.10 -7.99 -4.61
C LYS A 100 -5.44 -7.59 -5.24
N LYS A 101 -5.84 -6.31 -5.11
CA LYS A 101 -7.08 -5.78 -5.69
C LYS A 101 -7.01 -5.79 -7.23
N ILE A 102 -5.89 -5.36 -7.81
CA ILE A 102 -5.66 -5.33 -9.27
C ILE A 102 -5.69 -6.76 -9.87
N LEU A 103 -5.02 -7.71 -9.21
CA LEU A 103 -4.95 -9.12 -9.62
C LEU A 103 -6.20 -9.93 -9.24
N LYS A 104 -7.16 -9.33 -8.52
CA LYS A 104 -8.41 -9.96 -8.08
C LYS A 104 -8.20 -11.21 -7.23
N LEU A 105 -7.16 -11.21 -6.40
CA LEU A 105 -6.86 -12.32 -5.49
C LEU A 105 -7.74 -12.26 -4.24
N SER A 106 -8.08 -13.41 -3.66
CA SER A 106 -8.83 -13.49 -2.39
C SER A 106 -7.97 -13.11 -1.18
N THR A 107 -6.70 -13.52 -1.20
CA THR A 107 -5.71 -13.28 -0.14
C THR A 107 -4.41 -12.73 -0.71
N ILE A 108 -3.65 -12.03 0.12
CA ILE A 108 -2.26 -11.67 -0.19
C ILE A 108 -1.40 -12.92 0.09
N PRO A 109 -0.50 -13.35 -0.81
CA PRO A 109 0.41 -14.45 -0.53
C PRO A 109 1.33 -14.09 0.64
N THR A 110 1.79 -15.09 1.38
CA THR A 110 2.75 -14.90 2.46
C THR A 110 4.18 -15.11 1.96
N ALA A 111 5.14 -14.44 2.58
CA ALA A 111 6.55 -14.76 2.47
C ALA A 111 7.16 -14.76 3.86
N ASP A 112 8.10 -15.68 4.08
CA ASP A 112 8.90 -15.79 5.30
C ASP A 112 10.34 -15.42 4.97
N GLU A 113 10.53 -14.19 4.48
CA GLU A 113 11.85 -13.68 4.10
C GLU A 113 12.68 -13.41 5.37
N PRO A 114 13.82 -14.09 5.57
CA PRO A 114 14.66 -13.85 6.71
C PRO A 114 15.34 -12.49 6.61
N CYS A 115 15.43 -11.79 7.73
CA CYS A 115 16.34 -10.66 7.86
C CYS A 115 17.72 -11.16 8.30
N PHE A 116 18.69 -11.01 7.39
CA PHE A 116 20.10 -11.41 7.50
C PHE A 116 20.35 -12.91 7.67
#